data_AF-A0A1D6GB71-F1
#
_entry.id   AF-A0A1D6GB71-F1
#
_cell.length_a   1.000
_cell.length_b   1.000
_cell.length_c   1.000
_cell.angle_alpha   90.00
_cell.angle_beta   90.00
_cell.angle_gamma   90.00
#
_symmetry.space_group_name_H-M   'P 1'
#
loop_
_entity.id
_entity.type
_entity.pdbx_description
1 polymer ?
#
loop_
_entity_poly.entity_id
_entity_poly.type
_entity_poly.pdbx_seq_one_letter_code
_entity_poly.pdbx_strand_id
1 'polypeptide(L)'
;MQRDTSSSDVSASHVGRVRRRKHPSEATTDGNRANGQPLLVNDQNKYKSMLIRTYSTVWMIGGFAFIIYVGHLYIWAMVVVIQIYMARELFNLLRKSSEEKQLPGFRLLNWHFFFTAMLYTYGRFLSRQLVNTVTSDHLLYKVVSGLIKYQMFICYFLYIAGFVWFILTLKKKTYKYQFKQYAWTHMILLTVFAQSAFTVANIFEGIFWFLLPASLIVINDIFAYLFGFFLGRTPLIKLSPKKTWEGFIGASVTTIISAFLLANVMGRFQWLTCPRKDLSTGWLYCDPGPMFKPEHYSLGESVPHWVRKTVLLLNLFILILFLVLSL
;
A
#
# COMPACT_ATOMS: atom_id res chain seq x y z
N MET A 1 -46.55 -74.37 10.21
CA MET A 1 -47.65 -73.39 10.29
C MET A 1 -47.20 -72.30 11.26
N GLN A 2 -46.91 -71.05 10.84
CA GLN A 2 -47.80 -70.02 10.27
C GLN A 2 -48.53 -69.27 11.41
N ARG A 3 -48.55 -67.93 11.53
CA ARG A 3 -47.83 -66.80 10.87
C ARG A 3 -48.08 -65.50 11.69
N ASP A 4 -47.14 -64.54 11.66
CA ASP A 4 -47.14 -63.06 11.93
C ASP A 4 -48.40 -62.41 12.56
N THR A 5 -48.33 -61.46 13.50
CA THR A 5 -47.81 -60.05 13.43
C THR A 5 -47.64 -59.43 14.85
N SER A 6 -47.15 -58.20 15.17
CA SER A 6 -46.47 -57.07 14.47
C SER A 6 -45.77 -56.09 15.47
N SER A 7 -44.91 -55.21 14.93
CA SER A 7 -44.38 -53.90 15.42
C SER A 7 -44.94 -53.22 16.70
N SER A 8 -44.14 -52.59 17.57
CA SER A 8 -43.32 -51.39 17.25
C SER A 8 -42.40 -50.89 18.40
N ASP A 9 -41.28 -50.29 18.00
CA ASP A 9 -40.43 -49.24 18.63
C ASP A 9 -40.09 -49.23 20.14
N VAL A 10 -38.80 -49.51 20.41
CA VAL A 10 -38.10 -49.16 21.65
C VAL A 10 -37.54 -47.73 21.54
N SER A 11 -37.97 -46.82 22.42
CA SER A 11 -37.38 -45.47 22.53
C SER A 11 -37.31 -45.00 23.98
N ALA A 12 -36.10 -44.98 24.55
CA ALA A 12 -35.82 -44.37 25.85
C ALA A 12 -35.34 -42.93 25.64
N SER A 13 -36.10 -41.95 26.12
CA SER A 13 -35.91 -40.54 25.81
C SER A 13 -34.82 -39.87 26.67
N HIS A 14 -33.69 -39.55 26.04
CA HIS A 14 -32.72 -38.60 26.59
C HIS A 14 -33.18 -37.14 26.41
N VAL A 15 -33.36 -36.42 27.51
CA VAL A 15 -33.47 -34.95 27.55
C VAL A 15 -32.59 -34.45 28.70
N GLY A 16 -31.77 -33.40 28.60
CA GLY A 16 -31.57 -32.44 27.52
C GLY A 16 -31.16 -31.10 28.14
N ARG A 17 -29.87 -30.92 28.44
CA ARG A 17 -29.37 -29.79 29.26
C ARG A 17 -29.61 -28.43 28.59
N VAL A 18 -30.23 -27.50 29.32
CA VAL A 18 -30.77 -26.23 28.77
C VAL A 18 -29.69 -25.27 28.27
N ARG A 19 -29.95 -24.68 27.10
CA ARG A 19 -29.06 -23.77 26.35
C ARG A 19 -29.40 -22.29 26.66
N ARG A 20 -28.51 -21.55 27.31
CA ARG A 20 -28.73 -20.14 27.69
C ARG A 20 -28.62 -19.21 26.47
N ARG A 21 -29.76 -18.64 26.04
CA ARG A 21 -29.88 -17.66 24.94
C ARG A 21 -29.73 -16.22 25.50
N LYS A 22 -29.14 -15.28 24.74
CA LYS A 22 -28.82 -13.91 25.21
C LYS A 22 -29.20 -12.86 24.16
N HIS A 23 -30.21 -12.01 24.43
CA HIS A 23 -30.55 -10.75 23.74
C HIS A 23 -31.72 -10.03 24.48
N PRO A 24 -32.09 -8.76 24.20
CA PRO A 24 -31.40 -7.50 24.56
C PRO A 24 -32.36 -6.53 25.33
N SER A 25 -32.15 -5.20 25.16
CA SER A 25 -33.00 -4.04 25.53
C SER A 25 -33.00 -3.64 27.02
N GLU A 26 -33.23 -2.38 27.43
CA GLU A 26 -33.23 -1.09 26.71
C GLU A 26 -32.89 0.06 27.71
N ALA A 27 -32.81 1.31 27.25
CA ALA A 27 -32.41 2.45 28.08
C ALA A 27 -33.56 3.02 28.93
N THR A 28 -33.24 3.55 30.12
CA THR A 28 -34.02 4.62 30.76
C THR A 28 -33.15 5.50 31.66
N THR A 29 -33.48 6.78 31.65
CA THR A 29 -32.90 7.88 32.43
C THR A 29 -33.44 7.85 33.86
N ASP A 30 -32.61 8.07 34.89
CA ASP A 30 -32.87 9.22 35.78
C ASP A 30 -31.65 9.65 36.60
N GLY A 31 -31.68 10.92 37.02
CA GLY A 31 -30.50 11.62 37.56
C GLY A 31 -30.24 11.43 39.04
N ASN A 32 -28.98 11.57 39.43
CA ASN A 32 -28.63 12.01 40.77
C ASN A 32 -27.50 13.05 40.69
N ARG A 33 -27.75 14.25 41.23
CA ARG A 33 -26.78 15.36 41.26
C ARG A 33 -25.80 15.17 42.42
N ALA A 34 -24.69 15.91 42.34
CA ALA A 34 -23.67 16.11 43.38
C ALA A 34 -22.82 14.87 43.77
N ASN A 35 -21.69 14.72 43.09
CA ASN A 35 -20.45 15.27 43.64
C ASN A 35 -19.44 15.60 42.52
N GLY A 36 -18.62 16.62 42.73
CA GLY A 36 -17.85 17.26 41.66
C GLY A 36 -16.87 16.30 40.98
N GLN A 37 -16.86 16.30 39.64
CA GLN A 37 -15.72 15.77 38.91
C GLN A 37 -14.48 16.57 39.30
N PRO A 38 -13.39 15.95 39.77
CA PRO A 38 -12.10 16.60 39.68
C PRO A 38 -11.80 16.73 38.19
N LEU A 39 -11.95 17.94 37.68
CA LEU A 39 -11.47 18.34 36.37
C LEU A 39 -9.97 18.02 36.34
N LEU A 40 -9.59 16.91 35.69
CA LEU A 40 -8.20 16.44 35.57
C LEU A 40 -7.43 17.35 34.60
N VAL A 41 -7.23 18.59 35.03
CA VAL A 41 -6.54 19.69 34.34
C VAL A 41 -5.02 19.50 34.35
N ASN A 42 -4.51 18.51 35.09
CA ASN A 42 -3.08 18.16 35.11
C ASN A 42 -2.82 16.70 34.72
N ASP A 43 -3.30 16.30 33.54
CA ASP A 43 -2.92 15.01 32.95
C ASP A 43 -1.59 15.14 32.18
N GLN A 44 -0.47 15.01 32.91
CA GLN A 44 0.87 14.98 32.30
C GLN A 44 1.00 13.88 31.22
N ASN A 45 0.21 12.80 31.29
CA ASN A 45 0.25 11.73 30.29
C ASN A 45 -0.44 12.16 28.99
N LYS A 46 -1.45 13.04 29.04
CA LYS A 46 -2.05 13.67 27.87
C LYS A 46 -1.06 14.58 27.14
N TYR A 47 -0.31 15.40 27.87
CA TYR A 47 0.76 16.23 27.29
C TYR A 47 1.91 15.39 26.73
N LYS A 48 2.35 14.35 27.45
CA LYS A 48 3.34 13.38 26.93
C LYS A 48 2.83 12.65 25.68
N SER A 49 1.56 12.24 25.63
CA SER A 49 0.96 11.58 24.46
C SER A 49 0.86 12.53 23.25
N MET A 50 0.49 13.79 23.47
CA MET A 50 0.49 14.84 22.44
C MET A 50 1.92 15.09 21.93
N LEU A 51 2.91 15.23 22.82
CA LEU A 51 4.32 15.38 22.47
C LEU A 51 4.85 14.21 21.65
N ILE A 52 4.58 12.96 22.06
CA ILE A 52 4.99 11.75 21.33
C ILE A 52 4.37 11.73 19.93
N ARG A 53 3.09 12.12 19.78
CA ARG A 53 2.42 12.22 18.48
C ARG A 53 3.06 13.29 17.61
N THR A 54 3.21 14.52 18.09
CA THR A 54 3.83 15.62 17.34
C THR A 54 5.27 15.31 16.96
N TYR A 55 6.07 14.77 17.87
CA TYR A 55 7.45 14.37 17.60
C TYR A 55 7.52 13.26 16.54
N SER A 56 6.66 12.23 16.64
CA SER A 56 6.57 11.16 15.65
C SER A 56 6.17 11.69 14.26
N THR A 57 5.22 12.61 14.18
CA THR A 57 4.82 13.24 12.91
C THR A 57 5.94 14.09 12.31
N VAL A 58 6.61 14.93 13.11
CA VAL A 58 7.77 15.73 12.66
C VAL A 58 8.91 14.83 12.20
N TRP A 59 9.21 13.76 12.93
CA TRP A 59 10.27 12.81 12.57
C TRP A 59 9.94 12.02 11.29
N MET A 60 8.68 11.63 11.09
CA MET A 60 8.21 10.98 9.87
C MET A 60 8.31 11.90 8.64
N ILE A 61 7.86 13.16 8.76
CA ILE A 61 7.93 14.15 7.68
C ILE A 61 9.39 14.51 7.37
N GLY A 62 10.20 14.78 8.40
CA GLY A 62 11.62 15.08 8.27
C GLY A 62 12.41 13.91 7.66
N GLY A 63 12.14 12.68 8.09
CA GLY A 63 12.74 11.47 7.51
C GLY A 63 12.38 11.27 6.04
N PHE A 64 11.11 11.48 5.65
CA PHE A 64 10.68 11.39 4.25
C PHE A 64 11.33 12.47 3.38
N ALA A 65 11.36 13.72 3.86
CA ALA A 65 12.03 14.82 3.16
C ALA A 65 13.55 14.59 3.03
N PHE A 66 14.19 14.04 4.07
CA PHE A 66 15.60 13.66 4.04
C PHE A 66 15.86 12.56 3.01
N ILE A 67 15.05 11.50 2.96
CA ILE A 67 15.17 10.43 1.96
C ILE A 67 15.06 10.98 0.52
N ILE A 68 14.15 11.94 0.27
CA ILE A 68 14.05 12.62 -1.03
C ILE A 68 15.28 13.47 -1.35
N TYR A 69 15.87 14.11 -0.33
CA TYR A 69 17.06 14.93 -0.47
C TYR A 69 18.32 14.12 -0.78
N VAL A 70 18.52 12.94 -0.15
CA VAL A 70 19.67 12.06 -0.46
C VAL A 70 19.52 11.35 -1.82
N GLY A 71 18.28 11.23 -2.32
CA GLY A 71 18.00 11.00 -3.74
C GLY A 71 17.49 9.61 -4.13
N HIS A 72 17.45 9.36 -5.44
CA HIS A 72 16.67 8.29 -6.09
C HIS A 72 16.92 6.89 -5.50
N LEU A 73 18.17 6.54 -5.17
CA LEU A 73 18.52 5.24 -4.60
C LEU A 73 17.93 5.02 -3.18
N TYR A 74 17.89 6.06 -2.36
CA TYR A 74 17.34 5.97 -1.00
C TYR A 74 15.80 5.93 -1.03
N ILE A 75 15.17 6.64 -1.97
CA ILE A 75 13.73 6.52 -2.22
C ILE A 75 13.39 5.10 -2.69
N TRP A 76 14.17 4.53 -3.61
CA TRP A 76 14.02 3.14 -4.04
C TRP A 76 14.15 2.16 -2.86
N ALA A 77 15.21 2.28 -2.04
CA ALA A 77 15.40 1.43 -0.86
C ALA A 77 14.26 1.56 0.15
N MET A 78 13.74 2.77 0.38
CA MET A 78 12.56 3.01 1.21
C MET A 78 11.32 2.28 0.67
N VAL A 79 11.07 2.32 -0.65
CA VAL A 79 9.96 1.59 -1.27
C VAL A 79 10.10 0.07 -1.06
N VAL A 80 11.31 -0.49 -1.20
CA VAL A 80 11.56 -1.92 -0.91
C VAL A 80 11.27 -2.25 0.56
N VAL A 81 11.70 -1.40 1.50
CA VAL A 81 11.45 -1.60 2.94
C VAL A 81 9.95 -1.56 3.26
N ILE A 82 9.21 -0.57 2.74
CA ILE A 82 7.76 -0.46 2.90
C ILE A 82 7.06 -1.69 2.31
N GLN A 83 7.51 -2.18 1.14
CA GLN A 83 6.98 -3.38 0.50
C GLN A 83 7.16 -4.64 1.38
N ILE A 84 8.33 -4.82 2.00
CA ILE A 84 8.60 -5.95 2.91
C ILE A 84 7.65 -5.91 4.12
N TYR A 85 7.44 -4.73 4.73
CA TYR A 85 6.48 -4.58 5.83
C TYR A 85 5.04 -4.82 5.38
N MET A 86 4.62 -4.29 4.23
CA MET A 86 3.29 -4.50 3.66
C MET A 86 3.02 -5.99 3.40
N ALA A 87 3.95 -6.69 2.76
CA ALA A 87 3.81 -8.12 2.48
C ALA A 87 3.79 -8.96 3.77
N ARG A 88 4.60 -8.59 4.77
CA ARG A 88 4.58 -9.21 6.11
C ARG A 88 3.21 -9.08 6.77
N GLU A 89 2.64 -7.87 6.81
CA GLU A 89 1.31 -7.66 7.41
C GLU A 89 0.21 -8.37 6.62
N LEU A 90 0.26 -8.33 5.29
CA LEU A 90 -0.75 -8.98 4.45
C LEU A 90 -0.69 -10.52 4.53
N PHE A 91 0.51 -11.10 4.66
CA PHE A 91 0.67 -12.52 5.01
C PHE A 91 0.21 -12.84 6.43
N ASN A 92 0.34 -11.94 7.40
CA ASN A 92 -0.19 -12.14 8.75
C ASN A 92 -1.73 -12.10 8.75
N LEU A 93 -2.35 -11.16 8.04
CA LEU A 93 -3.81 -11.02 7.93
C LEU A 93 -4.50 -12.24 7.30
N LEU A 94 -3.85 -12.88 6.32
CA LEU A 94 -4.37 -14.11 5.72
C LEU A 94 -4.31 -15.34 6.64
N ARG A 95 -3.48 -15.30 7.69
CA ARG A 95 -3.23 -16.47 8.54
C ARG A 95 -4.26 -16.55 9.65
N LYS A 96 -5.12 -17.55 9.54
CA LYS A 96 -6.08 -17.88 10.60
C LYS A 96 -5.36 -18.63 11.71
N SER A 97 -5.16 -17.95 12.85
CA SER A 97 -4.40 -18.44 14.03
C SER A 97 -4.74 -19.87 14.48
N SER A 98 -6.00 -20.32 14.32
CA SER A 98 -6.41 -21.69 14.67
C SER A 98 -5.87 -22.79 13.75
N GLU A 99 -5.66 -22.49 12.47
CA GLU A 99 -5.26 -23.46 11.43
C GLU A 99 -3.73 -23.49 11.25
N GLU A 100 -3.03 -22.41 11.62
CA GLU A 100 -1.57 -22.31 11.59
C GLU A 100 -0.85 -23.39 12.41
N LYS A 101 -1.38 -23.75 13.60
CA LYS A 101 -0.76 -24.75 14.49
C LYS A 101 -0.56 -26.12 13.84
N GLN A 102 -1.24 -26.42 12.75
CA GLN A 102 -1.14 -27.70 12.03
C GLN A 102 -0.07 -27.68 10.91
N LEU A 103 0.43 -26.49 10.52
CA LEU A 103 1.18 -26.26 9.27
C LEU A 103 2.26 -25.14 9.38
N PRO A 104 3.29 -25.28 10.24
CA PRO A 104 4.33 -24.24 10.40
C PRO A 104 5.15 -23.98 9.12
N GLY A 105 5.35 -25.00 8.27
CA GLY A 105 6.14 -24.89 7.03
C GLY A 105 5.60 -23.88 6.00
N PHE A 106 4.29 -23.56 6.05
CA PHE A 106 3.68 -22.57 5.14
C PHE A 106 4.20 -21.15 5.36
N ARG A 107 4.75 -20.83 6.55
CA ARG A 107 5.41 -19.54 6.80
C ARG A 107 6.67 -19.40 5.94
N LEU A 108 7.53 -20.43 5.96
CA LEU A 108 8.78 -20.43 5.20
C LEU A 108 8.50 -20.40 3.69
N LEU A 109 7.49 -21.16 3.24
CA LEU A 109 7.06 -21.21 1.84
C LEU A 109 6.57 -19.84 1.32
N ASN A 110 5.75 -19.12 2.10
CA ASN A 110 5.32 -17.76 1.72
C ASN A 110 6.50 -16.79 1.61
N TRP A 111 7.47 -16.86 2.52
CA TRP A 111 8.70 -16.05 2.45
C TRP A 111 9.63 -16.45 1.30
N HIS A 112 9.67 -17.74 0.92
CA HIS A 112 10.41 -18.21 -0.25
C HIS A 112 9.87 -17.64 -1.56
N PHE A 113 8.54 -17.70 -1.77
CA PHE A 113 7.93 -17.08 -2.94
C PHE A 113 8.09 -15.56 -2.95
N PHE A 114 8.00 -14.89 -1.79
CA PHE A 114 8.30 -13.46 -1.67
C PHE A 114 9.75 -13.13 -2.06
N PHE A 115 10.73 -13.86 -1.53
CA PHE A 115 12.14 -13.66 -1.86
C PHE A 115 12.42 -13.92 -3.35
N THR A 116 11.80 -14.94 -3.93
CA THR A 116 11.90 -15.27 -5.36
C THR A 116 11.34 -14.13 -6.23
N ALA A 117 10.17 -13.58 -5.88
CA ALA A 117 9.59 -12.42 -6.57
C ALA A 117 10.43 -11.15 -6.39
N MET A 118 11.00 -10.93 -5.20
CA MET A 118 11.90 -9.82 -4.90
C MET A 118 13.19 -9.88 -5.73
N LEU A 119 13.81 -11.06 -5.82
CA LEU A 119 14.99 -11.29 -6.65
C LEU A 119 14.69 -11.10 -8.14
N TYR A 120 13.54 -11.59 -8.62
CA TYR A 120 13.11 -11.43 -10.01
C TYR A 120 12.92 -9.95 -10.39
N THR A 121 12.10 -9.22 -9.62
CA THR A 121 11.78 -7.83 -9.90
C THR A 121 13.00 -6.93 -9.73
N TYR A 122 13.66 -6.96 -8.56
CA TYR A 122 14.72 -6.00 -8.26
C TYR A 122 16.08 -6.33 -8.86
N GLY A 123 16.41 -7.61 -9.11
CA GLY A 123 17.65 -7.95 -9.81
C GLY A 123 17.71 -7.33 -11.22
N ARG A 124 16.55 -7.18 -11.91
CA ARG A 124 16.48 -6.54 -13.23
C ARG A 124 16.71 -5.03 -13.20
N PHE A 125 16.39 -4.36 -12.08
CA PHE A 125 16.70 -2.94 -11.88
C PHE A 125 18.15 -2.75 -11.40
N LEU A 126 18.58 -3.53 -10.42
CA LEU A 126 19.95 -3.55 -9.91
C LEU A 126 20.96 -3.81 -11.03
N SER A 127 20.71 -4.78 -11.91
CA SER A 127 21.60 -5.10 -13.04
C SER A 127 21.88 -3.92 -13.96
N ARG A 128 20.85 -3.16 -14.33
CA ARG A 128 20.99 -1.98 -15.20
C ARG A 128 21.81 -0.88 -14.54
N GLN A 129 21.53 -0.58 -13.28
CA GLN A 129 22.16 0.53 -12.59
C GLN A 129 23.61 0.19 -12.14
N LEU A 130 23.86 -1.05 -11.69
CA LEU A 130 25.17 -1.48 -11.17
C LEU A 130 26.24 -1.51 -12.26
N VAL A 131 25.88 -1.92 -13.49
CA VAL A 131 26.77 -1.92 -14.66
C VAL A 131 27.32 -0.52 -14.97
N ASN A 132 26.56 0.54 -14.69
CA ASN A 132 26.95 1.91 -14.99
C ASN A 132 27.80 2.57 -13.89
N THR A 133 27.84 2.03 -12.67
CA THR A 133 28.44 2.74 -11.51
C THR A 133 29.53 1.98 -10.77
N VAL A 134 29.53 0.64 -10.76
CA VAL A 134 30.47 -0.12 -9.91
C VAL A 134 31.65 -0.63 -10.72
N THR A 135 32.56 0.28 -11.06
CA THR A 135 33.90 -0.04 -11.59
C THR A 135 34.92 -0.31 -10.45
N SER A 136 34.56 -0.04 -9.19
CA SER A 136 35.52 0.05 -8.07
C SER A 136 35.80 -1.26 -7.31
N ASP A 137 34.80 -2.14 -7.11
CA ASP A 137 34.95 -3.33 -6.24
C ASP A 137 34.94 -4.65 -7.01
N HIS A 138 36.14 -5.16 -7.32
CA HIS A 138 36.34 -6.29 -8.24
C HIS A 138 35.71 -7.63 -7.79
N LEU A 139 35.50 -7.84 -6.48
CA LEU A 139 34.89 -9.07 -5.94
C LEU A 139 33.35 -9.02 -5.94
N LEU A 140 32.76 -7.97 -5.35
CA LEU A 140 31.30 -7.77 -5.36
C LEU A 140 30.79 -7.64 -6.79
N TYR A 141 31.49 -6.90 -7.66
CA TYR A 141 31.17 -6.83 -9.08
C TYR A 141 31.16 -8.22 -9.72
N LYS A 142 32.18 -9.08 -9.49
CA LYS A 142 32.26 -10.40 -10.13
C LYS A 142 31.15 -11.36 -9.65
N VAL A 143 30.83 -11.36 -8.36
CA VAL A 143 29.73 -12.18 -7.80
C VAL A 143 28.37 -11.67 -8.26
N VAL A 144 28.12 -10.36 -8.17
CA VAL A 144 26.83 -9.77 -8.51
C VAL A 144 26.60 -9.77 -10.03
N SER A 145 27.63 -9.50 -10.86
CA SER A 145 27.55 -9.62 -12.32
C SER A 145 27.29 -11.06 -12.78
N GLY A 146 27.89 -12.06 -12.10
CA GLY A 146 27.56 -13.47 -12.31
C GLY A 146 26.09 -13.79 -11.98
N LEU A 147 25.63 -13.37 -10.80
CA LEU A 147 24.22 -13.51 -10.38
C LEU A 147 23.24 -12.82 -11.34
N ILE A 148 23.60 -11.62 -11.84
CA ILE A 148 22.84 -10.85 -12.83
C ILE A 148 22.73 -11.62 -14.15
N LYS A 149 23.85 -12.12 -14.68
CA LYS A 149 23.88 -12.82 -15.98
C LYS A 149 22.96 -14.05 -16.00
N TYR A 150 22.88 -14.76 -14.88
CA TYR A 150 22.03 -15.95 -14.73
C TYR A 150 20.73 -15.70 -13.95
N GLN A 151 20.38 -14.44 -13.66
CA GLN A 151 19.28 -14.09 -12.75
C GLN A 151 17.94 -14.73 -13.15
N MET A 152 17.57 -14.65 -14.43
CA MET A 152 16.32 -15.21 -14.96
C MET A 152 16.26 -16.74 -14.77
N PHE A 153 17.39 -17.42 -15.01
CA PHE A 153 17.54 -18.86 -14.81
C PHE A 153 17.42 -19.20 -13.31
N ILE A 154 18.15 -18.50 -12.45
CA ILE A 154 18.11 -18.70 -10.99
C ILE A 154 16.69 -18.49 -10.43
N CYS A 155 15.98 -17.44 -10.86
CA CYS A 155 14.60 -17.19 -10.44
C CYS A 155 13.65 -18.31 -10.88
N TYR A 156 13.84 -18.87 -12.09
CA TYR A 156 13.06 -20.01 -12.57
C TYR A 156 13.28 -21.25 -11.69
N PHE A 157 14.53 -21.62 -11.39
CA PHE A 157 14.81 -22.77 -10.49
C PHE A 157 14.31 -22.55 -9.07
N LEU A 158 14.43 -21.34 -8.52
CA LEU A 158 13.86 -21.01 -7.20
C LEU A 158 12.32 -21.13 -7.20
N TYR A 159 11.65 -20.72 -8.26
CA TYR A 159 10.20 -20.86 -8.39
C TYR A 159 9.78 -22.34 -8.48
N ILE A 160 10.45 -23.15 -9.31
CA ILE A 160 10.20 -24.59 -9.42
C ILE A 160 10.48 -25.30 -8.08
N ALA A 161 11.58 -24.97 -7.40
CA ALA A 161 11.87 -25.51 -6.07
C ALA A 161 10.79 -25.14 -5.04
N GLY A 162 10.28 -23.91 -5.07
CA GLY A 162 9.15 -23.47 -4.25
C GLY A 162 7.85 -24.23 -4.56
N PHE A 163 7.58 -24.51 -5.82
CA PHE A 163 6.42 -25.30 -6.25
C PHE A 163 6.52 -26.77 -5.81
N VAL A 164 7.68 -27.40 -5.94
CA VAL A 164 7.95 -28.75 -5.41
C VAL A 164 7.81 -28.76 -3.88
N TRP A 165 8.36 -27.76 -3.19
CA TRP A 165 8.21 -27.61 -1.73
C TRP A 165 6.73 -27.49 -1.32
N PHE A 166 5.93 -26.72 -2.06
CA PHE A 166 4.49 -26.63 -1.84
C PHE A 166 3.81 -28.00 -1.92
N ILE A 167 4.09 -28.78 -2.98
CA ILE A 167 3.55 -30.13 -3.16
C ILE A 167 3.95 -31.04 -1.99
N LEU A 168 5.22 -31.03 -1.57
CA LEU A 168 5.71 -31.82 -0.43
C LEU A 168 5.08 -31.42 0.91
N THR A 169 4.59 -30.18 1.04
CA THR A 169 3.93 -29.69 2.27
C THR A 169 2.42 -29.97 2.28
N LEU A 170 1.85 -30.58 1.22
CA LEU A 170 0.42 -30.90 1.15
C LEU A 170 0.03 -31.98 2.18
N LYS A 171 -0.95 -31.68 3.03
CA LYS A 171 -1.47 -32.62 4.04
C LYS A 171 -2.91 -33.02 3.74
N LYS A 172 -3.17 -34.33 3.85
CA LYS A 172 -4.53 -34.92 3.75
C LYS A 172 -5.48 -34.21 4.73
N LYS A 173 -6.74 -34.04 4.32
CA LYS A 173 -7.82 -33.30 5.01
C LYS A 173 -7.72 -31.77 5.02
N THR A 174 -6.59 -31.14 4.67
CA THR A 174 -6.44 -29.66 4.67
C THR A 174 -6.28 -29.00 3.29
N TYR A 175 -6.36 -29.77 2.20
CA TYR A 175 -6.07 -29.29 0.84
C TYR A 175 -6.77 -27.97 0.45
N LYS A 176 -8.07 -27.82 0.72
CA LYS A 176 -8.83 -26.60 0.38
C LYS A 176 -8.25 -25.33 1.02
N TYR A 177 -7.74 -25.44 2.25
CA TYR A 177 -7.05 -24.34 2.92
C TYR A 177 -5.67 -24.07 2.29
N GLN A 178 -4.89 -25.12 2.04
CA GLN A 178 -3.54 -25.02 1.48
C GLN A 178 -3.53 -24.40 0.07
N PHE A 179 -4.44 -24.84 -0.82
CA PHE A 179 -4.61 -24.24 -2.15
C PHE A 179 -5.15 -22.82 -2.08
N LYS A 180 -6.08 -22.52 -1.16
CA LYS A 180 -6.55 -21.14 -0.93
C LYS A 180 -5.37 -20.24 -0.50
N GLN A 181 -4.58 -20.67 0.49
CA GLN A 181 -3.42 -19.89 0.95
C GLN A 181 -2.39 -19.71 -0.16
N TYR A 182 -2.09 -20.75 -0.93
CA TYR A 182 -1.17 -20.68 -2.08
C TYR A 182 -1.62 -19.67 -3.14
N ALA A 183 -2.90 -19.71 -3.53
CA ALA A 183 -3.48 -18.78 -4.50
C ALA A 183 -3.46 -17.34 -3.97
N TRP A 184 -3.84 -17.12 -2.71
CA TRP A 184 -3.79 -15.80 -2.08
C TRP A 184 -2.35 -15.26 -1.96
N THR A 185 -1.37 -16.09 -1.61
CA THR A 185 0.06 -15.70 -1.63
C THR A 185 0.46 -15.23 -3.03
N HIS A 186 0.09 -15.95 -4.09
CA HIS A 186 0.42 -15.54 -5.47
C HIS A 186 -0.29 -14.27 -5.90
N MET A 187 -1.56 -14.07 -5.52
CA MET A 187 -2.29 -12.82 -5.80
C MET A 187 -1.66 -11.62 -5.08
N ILE A 188 -1.27 -11.77 -3.81
CA ILE A 188 -0.52 -10.73 -3.08
C ILE A 188 0.77 -10.39 -3.79
N LEU A 189 1.57 -11.40 -4.14
CA LEU A 189 2.85 -11.19 -4.80
C LEU A 189 2.66 -10.48 -6.14
N LEU A 190 1.68 -10.89 -6.94
CA LEU A 190 1.35 -10.22 -8.20
C LEU A 190 1.00 -8.74 -7.98
N THR A 191 0.06 -8.42 -7.09
CA THR A 191 -0.36 -7.03 -6.82
C THR A 191 0.78 -6.19 -6.25
N VAL A 192 1.47 -6.68 -5.22
CA VAL A 192 2.51 -5.94 -4.49
C VAL A 192 3.78 -5.74 -5.31
N PHE A 193 4.19 -6.72 -6.13
CA PHE A 193 5.37 -6.57 -6.98
C PHE A 193 5.09 -5.86 -8.31
N ALA A 194 3.88 -6.00 -8.89
CA ALA A 194 3.53 -5.24 -10.10
C ALA A 194 3.53 -3.74 -9.81
N GLN A 195 2.81 -3.30 -8.77
CA GLN A 195 2.78 -1.89 -8.37
C GLN A 195 4.19 -1.37 -8.06
N SER A 196 4.99 -2.11 -7.30
CA SER A 196 6.35 -1.68 -6.95
C SER A 196 7.25 -1.54 -8.18
N ALA A 197 7.15 -2.45 -9.16
CA ALA A 197 7.97 -2.39 -10.38
C ALA A 197 7.69 -1.12 -11.18
N PHE A 198 6.42 -0.73 -11.32
CA PHE A 198 6.04 0.54 -11.96
C PHE A 198 6.48 1.75 -11.13
N THR A 199 6.29 1.73 -9.81
CA THR A 199 6.73 2.82 -8.92
C THR A 199 8.25 3.04 -9.03
N VAL A 200 9.04 1.98 -9.08
CA VAL A 200 10.49 2.06 -9.17
C VAL A 200 10.96 2.51 -10.55
N ALA A 201 10.33 2.04 -11.63
CA ALA A 201 10.58 2.58 -12.97
C ALA A 201 10.32 4.10 -13.03
N ASN A 202 9.19 4.56 -12.48
CA ASN A 202 8.83 5.97 -12.42
C ASN A 202 9.84 6.79 -11.61
N ILE A 203 10.34 6.29 -10.47
CA ILE A 203 11.37 6.98 -9.66
C ILE A 203 12.63 7.22 -10.49
N PHE A 204 13.09 6.25 -11.29
CA PHE A 204 14.30 6.40 -12.11
C PHE A 204 14.11 7.34 -13.32
N GLU A 205 12.91 7.43 -13.90
CA GLU A 205 12.58 8.46 -14.89
C GLU A 205 12.47 9.87 -14.27
N GLY A 206 12.14 9.96 -12.98
CA GLY A 206 12.25 11.19 -12.18
C GLY A 206 11.43 11.13 -10.90
N ILE A 207 11.96 11.67 -9.79
CA ILE A 207 11.27 11.69 -8.48
C ILE A 207 9.89 12.35 -8.58
N PHE A 208 9.71 13.32 -9.47
CA PHE A 208 8.43 13.96 -9.79
C PHE A 208 7.29 12.95 -10.00
N TRP A 209 7.53 11.87 -10.76
CA TRP A 209 6.53 10.86 -11.10
C TRP A 209 6.11 9.98 -9.92
N PHE A 210 6.88 9.97 -8.84
CA PHE A 210 6.53 9.34 -7.57
C PHE A 210 5.93 10.34 -6.59
N LEU A 211 6.56 11.51 -6.44
CA LEU A 211 6.22 12.50 -5.43
C LEU A 211 4.89 13.21 -5.72
N LEU A 212 4.58 13.50 -6.99
CA LEU A 212 3.31 14.14 -7.35
C LEU A 212 2.11 13.23 -7.01
N PRO A 213 1.98 11.98 -7.50
CA PRO A 213 0.88 11.10 -7.08
C PRO A 213 0.83 10.87 -5.56
N ALA A 214 1.97 10.67 -4.90
CA ALA A 214 2.01 10.47 -3.45
C ALA A 214 1.47 11.68 -2.67
N SER A 215 1.87 12.91 -3.05
CA SER A 215 1.38 14.14 -2.42
C SER A 215 -0.11 14.37 -2.66
N LEU A 216 -0.62 14.01 -3.84
CA LEU A 216 -2.04 14.13 -4.17
C LEU A 216 -2.90 13.12 -3.38
N ILE A 217 -2.42 11.91 -3.12
CA ILE A 217 -3.11 10.94 -2.26
C ILE A 217 -3.22 11.48 -0.82
N VAL A 218 -2.14 12.05 -0.28
CA VAL A 218 -2.13 12.65 1.08
C VAL A 218 -3.08 13.85 1.17
N ILE A 219 -3.07 14.73 0.15
CA ILE A 219 -3.99 15.87 0.06
C ILE A 219 -5.45 15.41 -0.04
N ASN A 220 -5.74 14.42 -0.87
CA ASN A 220 -7.07 13.85 -1.01
C ASN A 220 -7.60 13.33 0.33
N ASP A 221 -6.82 12.56 1.10
CA ASP A 221 -7.25 12.04 2.40
C ASP A 221 -7.49 13.16 3.45
N ILE A 222 -6.61 14.18 3.49
CA ILE A 222 -6.76 15.35 4.37
C ILE A 222 -8.04 16.14 4.03
N PHE A 223 -8.28 16.44 2.75
CA PHE A 223 -9.47 17.18 2.34
C PHE A 223 -10.75 16.35 2.42
N ALA A 224 -10.69 15.03 2.20
CA ALA A 224 -11.83 14.14 2.40
C ALA A 224 -12.25 14.09 3.87
N TYR A 225 -11.29 14.08 4.79
CA TYR A 225 -11.56 14.25 6.22
C TYR A 225 -12.12 15.63 6.55
N LEU A 226 -11.53 16.71 6.02
CA LEU A 226 -11.94 18.08 6.33
C LEU A 226 -13.36 18.39 5.82
N PHE A 227 -13.65 18.14 4.54
CA PHE A 227 -15.01 18.31 4.00
C PHE A 227 -15.99 17.28 4.57
N GLY A 228 -15.53 16.07 4.88
CA GLY A 228 -16.33 15.07 5.59
C GLY A 228 -16.73 15.50 6.99
N PHE A 229 -15.89 16.25 7.71
CA PHE A 229 -16.20 16.79 9.03
C PHE A 229 -17.16 17.99 8.97
N PHE A 230 -16.97 18.93 8.03
CA PHE A 230 -17.79 20.14 7.95
C PHE A 230 -19.13 19.96 7.21
N LEU A 231 -19.18 19.09 6.20
CA LEU A 231 -20.32 18.95 5.28
C LEU A 231 -20.87 17.51 5.20
N GLY A 232 -20.22 16.53 5.82
CA GLY A 232 -20.59 15.13 5.73
C GLY A 232 -21.95 14.81 6.35
N ARG A 233 -22.97 14.63 5.51
CA ARG A 233 -24.32 14.24 5.93
C ARG A 233 -24.72 12.87 5.40
N THR A 234 -24.13 12.40 4.29
CA THR A 234 -24.49 11.12 3.66
C THR A 234 -23.30 10.16 3.58
N PRO A 235 -23.38 8.94 4.17
CA PRO A 235 -22.29 7.98 4.14
C PRO A 235 -22.14 7.31 2.77
N LEU A 236 -20.89 7.14 2.33
CA LEU A 236 -20.53 6.64 1.00
C LEU A 236 -20.69 5.11 0.88
N ILE A 237 -20.29 4.33 1.92
CA ILE A 237 -20.32 2.86 1.90
C ILE A 237 -20.67 2.32 3.30
N LYS A 238 -21.60 1.34 3.39
CA LYS A 238 -21.99 0.69 4.66
C LYS A 238 -20.83 0.03 5.43
N LEU A 239 -19.79 -0.42 4.72
CA LEU A 239 -18.57 -1.01 5.28
C LEU A 239 -17.61 0.04 5.89
N SER A 240 -17.75 1.32 5.54
CA SER A 240 -16.93 2.42 6.06
C SER A 240 -17.78 3.65 6.36
N PRO A 241 -18.57 3.63 7.46
CA PRO A 241 -19.57 4.66 7.78
C PRO A 241 -18.99 6.04 8.13
N LYS A 242 -17.66 6.20 8.08
CA LYS A 242 -16.96 7.49 8.26
C LYS A 242 -16.58 8.19 6.96
N LYS A 243 -16.68 7.53 5.81
CA LYS A 243 -16.51 8.17 4.50
C LYS A 243 -17.85 8.71 4.03
N THR A 244 -17.90 9.97 3.59
CA THR A 244 -19.12 10.63 3.13
C THR A 244 -19.03 11.03 1.65
N TRP A 245 -20.17 11.14 0.98
CA TRP A 245 -20.23 11.58 -0.42
C TRP A 245 -19.74 13.03 -0.55
N GLU A 246 -20.14 13.91 0.36
CA GLU A 246 -19.77 15.32 0.33
C GLU A 246 -18.25 15.50 0.54
N GLY A 247 -17.66 14.67 1.42
CA GLY A 247 -16.21 14.62 1.63
C GLY A 247 -15.44 14.17 0.40
N PHE A 248 -15.90 13.10 -0.27
CA PHE A 248 -15.27 12.58 -1.49
C PHE A 248 -15.31 13.58 -2.66
N ILE A 249 -16.45 14.26 -2.86
CA ILE A 249 -16.61 15.26 -3.92
C ILE A 249 -15.73 16.49 -3.64
N GLY A 250 -15.75 17.02 -2.41
CA GLY A 250 -14.92 18.15 -2.02
C GLY A 250 -13.42 17.85 -2.18
N ALA A 251 -12.98 16.68 -1.71
CA ALA A 251 -11.60 16.25 -1.87
C ALA A 251 -11.18 16.07 -3.33
N SER A 252 -12.06 15.56 -4.19
CA SER A 252 -11.80 15.42 -5.63
C SER A 252 -11.55 16.77 -6.28
N VAL A 253 -12.40 17.78 -6.03
CA VAL A 253 -12.23 19.14 -6.57
C VAL A 253 -10.93 19.77 -6.06
N THR A 254 -10.65 19.68 -4.75
CA THR A 254 -9.41 20.26 -4.19
C THR A 254 -8.16 19.54 -4.65
N THR A 255 -8.22 18.22 -4.90
CA THR A 255 -7.07 17.46 -5.43
C THR A 255 -6.78 17.84 -6.88
N ILE A 256 -7.80 18.08 -7.71
CA ILE A 256 -7.62 18.61 -9.08
C ILE A 256 -6.89 19.96 -9.05
N ILE A 257 -7.37 20.90 -8.22
CA ILE A 257 -6.73 22.23 -8.06
C ILE A 257 -5.29 22.08 -7.55
N SER A 258 -5.07 21.20 -6.58
CA SER A 258 -3.74 20.92 -6.00
C SER A 258 -2.79 20.27 -6.99
N ALA A 259 -3.28 19.45 -7.92
CA ALA A 259 -2.47 18.83 -8.97
C ALA A 259 -1.84 19.86 -9.89
N PHE A 260 -2.61 20.85 -10.37
CA PHE A 260 -2.08 21.95 -11.18
C PHE A 260 -1.05 22.79 -10.41
N LEU A 261 -1.32 23.11 -9.14
CA LEU A 261 -0.42 23.91 -8.32
C LEU A 261 0.89 23.18 -8.01
N LEU A 262 0.82 21.92 -7.58
CA LEU A 262 2.00 21.11 -7.25
C LEU A 262 2.83 20.73 -8.47
N ALA A 263 2.20 20.42 -9.61
CA ALA A 263 2.93 20.19 -10.85
C ALA A 263 3.75 21.41 -11.26
N ASN A 264 3.18 22.62 -11.16
CA ASN A 264 3.87 23.88 -11.46
C ASN A 264 5.03 24.18 -10.51
N VAL A 265 4.88 23.87 -9.21
CA VAL A 265 5.93 24.08 -8.20
C VAL A 265 7.05 23.04 -8.35
N MET A 266 6.70 21.74 -8.37
CA MET A 266 7.69 20.65 -8.43
C MET A 266 8.42 20.61 -9.78
N GLY A 267 7.74 20.93 -10.89
CA GLY A 267 8.32 20.90 -12.24
C GLY A 267 9.46 21.90 -12.48
N ARG A 268 9.60 22.93 -11.62
CA ARG A 268 10.70 23.90 -11.67
C ARG A 268 12.02 23.37 -11.09
N PHE A 269 11.98 22.30 -10.29
CA PHE A 269 13.16 21.76 -9.63
C PHE A 269 13.77 20.62 -10.44
N GLN A 270 14.89 20.88 -11.11
CA GLN A 270 15.60 19.88 -11.94
C GLN A 270 15.94 18.59 -11.17
N TRP A 271 16.23 18.67 -9.87
CA TRP A 271 16.45 17.49 -9.01
C TRP A 271 15.27 16.50 -9.01
N LEU A 272 14.04 16.99 -9.14
CA LEU A 272 12.83 16.17 -9.18
C LEU A 272 12.50 15.66 -10.59
N THR A 273 12.80 16.44 -11.63
CA THR A 273 12.41 16.13 -13.02
C THR A 273 13.48 15.37 -13.82
N CYS A 274 14.74 15.35 -13.37
CA CYS A 274 15.81 14.67 -14.10
C CYS A 274 15.84 13.14 -13.90
N PRO A 275 15.92 12.35 -14.99
CA PRO A 275 16.06 10.90 -14.93
C PRO A 275 17.47 10.47 -14.45
N ARG A 276 17.55 9.37 -13.71
CA ARG A 276 18.81 8.80 -13.18
C ARG A 276 19.13 7.44 -13.79
N LYS A 277 20.27 7.37 -14.47
CA LYS A 277 20.79 6.13 -15.09
C LYS A 277 21.92 5.46 -14.29
N ASP A 278 22.36 6.09 -13.20
CA ASP A 278 23.50 5.68 -12.37
C ASP A 278 23.11 5.58 -10.88
N LEU A 279 23.93 4.91 -10.05
CA LEU A 279 23.85 4.95 -8.57
C LEU A 279 24.44 6.26 -7.98
N SER A 280 24.89 7.20 -8.82
CA SER A 280 25.34 8.55 -8.45
C SER A 280 24.40 9.26 -7.46
N THR A 281 24.86 9.61 -6.25
CA THR A 281 24.15 10.49 -5.30
C THR A 281 24.40 11.98 -5.54
N GLY A 282 25.41 12.35 -6.33
CA GLY A 282 25.74 13.76 -6.63
C GLY A 282 24.65 14.48 -7.43
N TRP A 283 24.60 15.82 -7.37
CA TRP A 283 23.61 16.64 -8.09
C TRP A 283 23.60 16.38 -9.59
N LEU A 284 22.41 16.22 -10.17
CA LEU A 284 22.23 16.01 -11.61
C LEU A 284 21.71 17.29 -12.28
N TYR A 285 22.32 17.65 -13.40
CA TYR A 285 21.82 18.66 -14.32
C TYR A 285 21.41 17.96 -15.61
N CYS A 286 20.16 18.16 -16.01
CA CYS A 286 19.64 17.72 -17.30
C CYS A 286 18.82 18.85 -17.94
N ASP A 287 18.71 18.84 -19.26
CA ASP A 287 17.70 19.63 -19.93
C ASP A 287 16.31 19.01 -19.63
N PRO A 288 15.37 19.74 -18.99
CA PRO A 288 14.05 19.21 -18.70
C PRO A 288 13.37 18.72 -19.99
N GLY A 289 12.76 17.53 -19.93
CA GLY A 289 12.03 16.97 -21.08
C GLY A 289 10.92 17.92 -21.56
N PRO A 290 10.46 17.79 -22.82
CA PRO A 290 9.52 18.74 -23.42
C PRO A 290 8.23 18.94 -22.61
N MET A 291 7.78 17.92 -21.87
CA MET A 291 6.62 18.01 -20.98
C MET A 291 6.78 19.00 -19.81
N PHE A 292 8.01 19.39 -19.47
CA PHE A 292 8.33 20.36 -18.41
C PHE A 292 8.76 21.74 -18.96
N LYS A 293 8.84 21.89 -20.29
CA LYS A 293 9.08 23.18 -20.95
C LYS A 293 7.73 23.86 -21.20
N PRO A 294 7.56 25.16 -20.90
CA PRO A 294 6.32 25.86 -21.18
C PRO A 294 6.13 26.01 -22.70
N GLU A 295 5.03 25.48 -23.22
CA GLU A 295 4.72 25.50 -24.65
C GLU A 295 3.52 26.43 -24.91
N HIS A 296 3.65 27.31 -25.90
CA HIS A 296 2.67 28.38 -26.14
C HIS A 296 1.52 27.93 -27.04
N TYR A 297 0.46 27.39 -26.43
CA TYR A 297 -0.78 27.05 -27.13
C TYR A 297 -1.64 28.31 -27.37
N SER A 298 -1.92 28.63 -28.63
CA SER A 298 -2.80 29.72 -29.08
C SER A 298 -4.29 29.36 -28.89
N LEU A 299 -4.72 29.26 -27.64
CA LEU A 299 -6.13 29.08 -27.28
C LEU A 299 -6.95 30.30 -27.72
N GLY A 300 -7.99 30.07 -28.52
CA GLY A 300 -8.90 31.09 -29.04
C GLY A 300 -9.56 31.94 -27.95
N GLU A 301 -9.96 33.17 -28.31
CA GLU A 301 -10.23 34.25 -27.36
C GLU A 301 -11.33 33.96 -26.34
N SER A 302 -12.25 33.03 -26.64
CA SER A 302 -13.37 32.63 -25.78
C SER A 302 -12.99 31.92 -24.46
N VAL A 303 -11.73 31.55 -24.25
CA VAL A 303 -11.28 30.86 -23.02
C VAL A 303 -10.80 31.86 -21.96
N PRO A 304 -11.41 31.91 -20.74
CA PRO A 304 -11.02 32.89 -19.72
C PRO A 304 -9.55 32.78 -19.30
N HIS A 305 -8.92 33.92 -19.04
CA HIS A 305 -7.45 34.06 -18.89
C HIS A 305 -6.83 33.15 -17.82
N TRP A 306 -7.56 32.83 -16.74
CA TRP A 306 -7.08 31.88 -15.72
C TRP A 306 -6.95 30.46 -16.28
N VAL A 307 -7.98 29.97 -16.98
CA VAL A 307 -7.95 28.69 -17.71
C VAL A 307 -6.84 28.69 -18.77
N ARG A 308 -6.62 29.83 -19.45
CA ARG A 308 -5.57 29.99 -20.46
C ARG A 308 -4.15 29.80 -19.88
N LYS A 309 -3.91 30.15 -18.61
CA LYS A 309 -2.66 29.82 -17.88
C LYS A 309 -2.63 28.40 -17.30
N THR A 310 -3.77 27.85 -16.89
CA THR A 310 -3.86 26.52 -16.24
C THR A 310 -3.82 25.35 -17.22
N VAL A 311 -4.44 25.49 -18.40
CA VAL A 311 -4.44 24.46 -19.46
C VAL A 311 -3.07 24.27 -20.10
N LEU A 312 -2.18 25.26 -19.96
CA LEU A 312 -0.89 25.32 -20.63
C LEU A 312 0.19 24.34 -20.11
N LEU A 313 -0.10 23.51 -19.08
CA LEU A 313 0.98 23.01 -18.20
C LEU A 313 0.93 21.58 -17.62
N LEU A 314 0.04 20.67 -18.04
CA LEU A 314 0.37 19.23 -18.20
C LEU A 314 -0.76 18.40 -18.83
N ASN A 315 -0.38 17.28 -19.43
CA ASN A 315 -1.23 16.36 -20.19
C ASN A 315 -2.44 15.76 -19.43
N LEU A 316 -3.47 15.44 -20.20
CA LEU A 316 -4.63 14.59 -19.89
C LEU A 316 -4.27 13.29 -19.12
N PHE A 317 -3.04 12.82 -19.28
CA PHE A 317 -2.46 11.65 -18.60
C PHE A 317 -2.52 11.72 -17.07
N ILE A 318 -2.34 12.90 -16.44
CA ILE A 318 -2.51 13.03 -14.97
C ILE A 318 -3.97 12.86 -14.56
N LEU A 319 -4.91 13.36 -15.38
CA LEU A 319 -6.35 13.20 -15.13
C LEU A 319 -6.77 11.73 -15.21
N ILE A 320 -6.19 10.99 -16.17
CA ILE A 320 -6.38 9.53 -16.32
C ILE A 320 -5.76 8.78 -15.14
N LEU A 321 -4.55 9.15 -14.71
CA LEU A 321 -3.91 8.55 -13.53
C LEU A 321 -4.75 8.77 -12.26
N PHE A 322 -5.35 9.96 -12.11
CA PHE A 322 -6.26 10.30 -11.02
C PHE A 322 -7.56 9.49 -11.07
N LEU A 323 -8.16 9.31 -12.25
CA LEU A 323 -9.34 8.45 -12.45
C LEU A 323 -9.06 6.99 -12.08
N VAL A 324 -7.87 6.46 -12.36
CA VAL A 324 -7.47 5.08 -12.03
C VAL A 324 -7.07 4.91 -10.56
N LEU A 325 -6.63 5.98 -9.88
CA LEU A 325 -6.27 5.96 -8.44
C LEU A 325 -7.43 6.31 -7.49
N SER A 326 -8.55 6.81 -8.02
CA SER A 326 -9.73 7.23 -7.22
C SER A 326 -10.90 6.24 -7.26
N LEU A 327 -10.73 5.12 -7.98
CA LEU A 327 -11.64 3.98 -8.11
C LEU A 327 -11.05 2.75 -7.40
#